data_AF-A0A2V3HVI3-F1
#
_entry.id   AF-A0A2V3HVI3-F1
#
_cell.length_a   1.000
_cell.length_b   1.000
_cell.length_c   1.000
_cell.angle_alpha   90.00
_cell.angle_beta   90.00
_cell.angle_gamma   90.00
#
_symmetry.space_group_name_H-M   'P 1'
#
loop_
_entity.id
_entity.type
_entity.pdbx_description
1 polymer ?
#
loop_
_entity_poly.entity_id
_entity_poly.type
_entity_poly.pdbx_seq_one_letter_code
_entity_poly.pdbx_strand_id
1 'polypeptide(L)'
;MVEPLRPHTRFEKARIVGARALQISMGAPLYVTEEELRSEFRDELVSLYGVDEAGVRFVLDPLKIAMLEYEKHLIPIDVDPHLD
;
A
#
# COMPACT_ATOMS: atom_id res chain seq x y z
N MET A 1 1.67 -14.39 0.63
CA MET A 1 2.45 -13.14 0.70
C MET A 1 3.89 -13.48 0.91
N VAL A 2 4.80 -12.64 0.41
CA VAL A 2 6.22 -12.94 0.54
C VAL A 2 6.68 -12.42 1.90
N GLU A 3 7.19 -13.32 2.73
CA GLU A 3 7.84 -12.93 3.99
C GLU A 3 9.27 -12.50 3.68
N PRO A 4 9.68 -11.28 4.09
CA PRO A 4 11.02 -10.80 3.80
C PRO A 4 12.06 -11.56 4.61
N LEU A 5 13.14 -11.98 3.96
CA LEU A 5 14.26 -12.71 4.59
C LEU A 5 14.93 -11.88 5.70
N ARG A 6 14.93 -10.55 5.55
CA ARG A 6 15.48 -9.58 6.50
C ARG A 6 14.72 -8.26 6.41
N PRO A 7 14.84 -7.36 7.39
CA PRO A 7 14.33 -6.01 7.26
C PRO A 7 14.86 -5.31 6.00
N HIS A 8 13.96 -4.71 5.23
CA HIS A 8 14.32 -3.94 4.06
C HIS A 8 15.08 -2.67 4.43
N THR A 9 16.07 -2.31 3.62
CA THR A 9 16.66 -0.97 3.62
C THR A 9 15.63 0.06 3.16
N ARG A 10 15.89 1.34 3.45
CA ARG A 10 15.06 2.45 2.96
C ARG A 10 14.88 2.45 1.43
N PHE A 11 15.90 2.01 0.68
CA PHE A 11 15.87 1.97 -0.78
C PHE A 11 15.11 0.75 -1.31
N GLU A 12 15.25 -0.41 -0.65
CA GLU A 12 14.47 -1.60 -0.96
C GLU A 12 12.98 -1.35 -0.69
N LYS A 13 12.63 -0.77 0.46
CA LYS A 13 11.25 -0.38 0.78
C LYS A 13 10.69 0.57 -0.28
N ALA A 14 11.43 1.63 -0.64
CA ALA A 14 11.00 2.59 -1.66
C ALA A 14 10.77 1.92 -3.03
N ARG A 15 11.66 0.99 -3.42
CA ARG A 15 11.54 0.24 -4.68
C ARG A 15 10.33 -0.68 -4.68
N ILE A 16 10.14 -1.46 -3.61
CA ILE A 16 9.02 -2.40 -3.48
C ILE A 16 7.69 -1.63 -3.56
N VAL A 17 7.53 -0.59 -2.74
CA VAL A 17 6.30 0.22 -2.69
C VAL A 17 6.06 0.92 -4.04
N GLY A 18 7.10 1.49 -4.66
CA GLY A 18 6.98 2.14 -5.96
C GLY A 18 6.58 1.18 -7.08
N ALA A 19 7.22 0.00 -7.15
CA ALA A 19 6.87 -1.03 -8.12
C ALA A 19 5.43 -1.54 -7.89
N ARG A 20 5.03 -1.71 -6.63
CA ARG A 20 3.69 -2.16 -6.29
C ARG A 20 2.61 -1.13 -6.61
N ALA A 21 2.85 0.15 -6.35
CA ALA A 21 1.96 1.25 -6.72
C ALA A 21 1.74 1.32 -8.24
N LEU A 22 2.79 1.05 -9.03
CA LEU A 22 2.69 0.96 -10.49
C LEU A 22 1.81 -0.22 -10.93
N GLN A 23 1.99 -1.40 -10.32
CA GLN A 23 1.15 -2.57 -10.61
C GLN A 23 -0.32 -2.28 -10.32
N ILE A 24 -0.63 -1.67 -9.16
CA ILE A 24 -1.99 -1.30 -8.78
C ILE A 24 -2.58 -0.30 -9.79
N SER A 25 -1.80 0.70 -10.19
CA SER A 25 -2.20 1.66 -11.24
C SER A 25 -2.54 0.98 -12.57
N MET A 26 -1.93 -0.16 -12.86
CA MET A 26 -2.17 -0.98 -14.06
C MET A 26 -3.32 -2.00 -13.89
N GLY A 27 -4.07 -1.95 -12.78
CA GLY A 27 -5.20 -2.85 -12.53
C GLY A 27 -4.83 -4.20 -11.92
N ALA A 28 -3.65 -4.32 -11.29
CA ALA A 28 -3.29 -5.51 -10.53
C ALA A 28 -4.27 -5.72 -9.35
N PRO A 29 -4.50 -6.98 -8.93
CA PRO A 29 -5.37 -7.27 -7.79
C PRO A 29 -4.85 -6.63 -6.51
N LEU A 30 -5.78 -6.12 -5.69
CA LEU A 30 -5.50 -5.58 -4.36
C LEU A 30 -5.58 -6.70 -3.31
N TYR A 31 -4.75 -6.61 -2.30
CA TYR A 31 -4.72 -7.56 -1.19
C TYR A 31 -5.10 -6.95 0.16
N VAL A 32 -5.52 -5.69 0.17
CA VAL A 32 -6.17 -5.02 1.29
C VAL A 32 -7.65 -4.82 1.00
N THR A 33 -8.48 -4.90 2.03
CA THR A 33 -9.92 -4.66 1.92
C THR A 33 -10.24 -3.17 1.93
N GLU A 34 -11.40 -2.82 1.39
CA GLU A 34 -11.89 -1.43 1.43
C GLU A 34 -12.08 -0.93 2.87
N GLU A 35 -12.55 -1.77 3.77
CA GLU A 35 -12.74 -1.43 5.18
C GLU A 35 -11.42 -1.05 5.85
N GLU A 36 -10.35 -1.80 5.57
CA GLU A 36 -9.02 -1.52 6.08
C GLU A 36 -8.46 -0.20 5.53
N LEU A 37 -8.65 0.06 4.24
CA LEU A 37 -8.26 1.33 3.62
C LEU A 37 -9.03 2.52 4.24
N ARG A 38 -10.34 2.36 4.46
CA ARG A 38 -11.17 3.40 5.09
C ARG A 38 -10.80 3.64 6.54
N SER A 39 -10.47 2.59 7.29
CA SER A 39 -10.03 2.71 8.68
C SER A 39 -8.74 3.52 8.75
N GLU A 40 -7.78 3.22 7.87
CA GLU A 40 -6.44 3.78 7.99
C GLU A 40 -6.31 5.20 7.45
N PHE A 41 -7.07 5.54 6.40
CA PHE A 41 -7.04 6.88 5.82
C PHE A 41 -8.24 7.74 6.24
N ARG A 42 -8.95 7.38 7.32
CA ARG A 42 -10.17 8.08 7.77
C ARG A 42 -9.93 9.56 8.01
N ASP A 43 -8.93 9.89 8.83
CA ASP A 43 -8.66 11.27 9.23
C ASP A 43 -8.27 12.14 8.02
N GLU A 44 -7.54 11.55 7.08
CA GLU A 44 -7.19 12.20 5.84
C GLU A 44 -8.43 12.43 4.93
N LEU A 45 -9.28 11.42 4.78
CA LEU A 45 -10.52 11.53 4.02
C LEU A 45 -11.45 12.60 4.63
N VAL A 46 -11.54 12.66 5.95
CA VAL A 46 -12.30 13.70 6.67
C VAL A 46 -11.69 15.07 6.44
N SER A 47 -10.35 15.20 6.47
CA SER A 47 -9.67 16.47 6.21
C SER A 47 -9.87 16.97 4.77
N LEU A 48 -9.96 16.08 3.80
CA LEU A 48 -10.08 16.43 2.38
C LEU A 48 -11.52 16.69 1.93
N TYR A 49 -12.47 15.90 2.43
CA TYR A 49 -13.84 15.87 1.93
C TYR A 49 -14.90 16.24 2.98
N GLY A 50 -14.51 16.40 4.25
CA GLY A 50 -15.43 16.61 5.36
C GLY A 50 -16.00 15.29 5.91
N VAL A 51 -16.59 15.36 7.11
CA VAL A 51 -17.09 14.19 7.85
C VAL A 51 -18.21 13.47 7.08
N ASP A 52 -19.09 14.23 6.43
CA ASP A 52 -20.26 13.69 5.74
C ASP A 52 -19.88 12.90 4.46
N GLU A 53 -18.85 13.34 3.73
CA GLU A 53 -18.42 12.66 2.49
C GLU A 53 -17.37 11.55 2.72
N ALA A 54 -16.60 11.62 3.81
CA ALA A 54 -15.55 10.64 4.11
C ALA A 54 -16.07 9.20 4.22
N GLY A 55 -17.32 9.02 4.68
CA GLY A 55 -17.98 7.71 4.80
C GLY A 55 -18.30 7.03 3.47
N VAL A 56 -18.32 7.78 2.35
CA VAL A 56 -18.76 7.28 1.04
C VAL A 56 -17.59 7.16 0.06
N ARG A 57 -16.54 7.99 0.22
CA ARG A 57 -15.40 8.04 -0.71
C ARG A 57 -14.44 6.85 -0.59
N PHE A 58 -14.00 6.31 -1.72
CA PHE A 58 -13.02 5.22 -1.78
C PHE A 58 -11.59 5.78 -1.77
N VAL A 59 -10.67 5.08 -1.10
CA VAL A 59 -9.24 5.35 -1.22
C VAL A 59 -8.73 4.66 -2.49
N LEU A 60 -8.46 5.44 -3.53
CA LEU A 60 -8.01 4.93 -4.83
C LEU A 60 -6.56 5.30 -5.17
N ASP A 61 -5.82 5.90 -4.23
CA ASP A 61 -4.40 6.23 -4.45
C ASP A 61 -3.55 4.94 -4.45
N PRO A 62 -2.95 4.56 -5.60
CA PRO A 62 -2.17 3.33 -5.71
C PRO A 62 -0.99 3.28 -4.76
N LEU A 63 -0.40 4.44 -4.42
CA LEU A 63 0.72 4.52 -3.49
C LEU A 63 0.28 4.20 -2.08
N LYS A 64 -0.85 4.73 -1.63
CA LYS A 64 -1.41 4.45 -0.30
C LYS A 64 -1.82 3.00 -0.13
N ILE A 65 -2.43 2.43 -1.16
CA ILE A 65 -2.78 1.00 -1.17
C ILE A 65 -1.51 0.15 -1.08
N ALA A 66 -0.48 0.47 -1.88
CA ALA A 66 0.81 -0.23 -1.82
C ALA A 66 1.50 -0.09 -0.46
N MET A 67 1.44 1.10 0.17
CA MET A 67 2.01 1.32 1.51
C MET A 67 1.30 0.46 2.56
N LEU A 68 -0.04 0.44 2.55
CA LEU A 68 -0.82 -0.38 3.49
C LEU A 68 -0.56 -1.88 3.27
N GLU A 69 -0.48 -2.32 2.02
CA GLU A 69 -0.09 -3.70 1.71
C GLU A 69 1.32 -4.01 2.25
N TYR A 70 2.28 -3.09 2.10
CA TYR A 70 3.64 -3.29 2.62
C TYR A 70 3.64 -3.47 4.14
N GLU A 71 2.94 -2.59 4.87
CA GLU A 71 2.91 -2.55 6.33
C GLU A 71 2.23 -3.79 6.92
N LYS A 72 1.22 -4.32 6.22
CA LYS A 72 0.53 -5.55 6.61
C LYS A 72 1.21 -6.83 6.13
N HIS A 73 2.37 -6.75 5.49
CA HIS A 73 3.06 -7.89 4.87
C HIS A 73 2.16 -8.60 3.83
N LEU A 74 1.43 -7.79 3.07
CA LEU A 74 0.48 -8.18 2.02
C LEU A 74 0.99 -7.85 0.60
N ILE A 75 2.28 -7.62 0.42
CA ILE A 75 2.86 -7.41 -0.91
C ILE A 75 3.27 -8.76 -1.55
N PRO A 76 2.97 -8.98 -2.85
CA PRO A 76 3.30 -10.22 -3.56
C PRO A 76 4.73 -10.28 -4.13
N ILE A 77 5.53 -9.23 -3.96
CA ILE A 77 6.88 -9.08 -4.50
C ILE A 77 7.89 -8.78 -3.39
N ASP A 78 9.14 -9.20 -3.59
CA ASP A 78 10.24 -8.90 -2.68
C ASP A 78 11.55 -8.68 -3.46
N VAL A 79 12.62 -8.34 -2.77
CA VAL A 79 13.96 -8.11 -3.30
C VAL A 79 14.83 -9.35 -3.14
N ASP A 80 15.62 -9.66 -4.17
CA ASP A 80 16.72 -10.63 -4.09
C ASP A 80 18.04 -9.86 -3.99
N PRO A 81 18.70 -9.83 -2.81
CA PRO A 81 19.96 -9.11 -2.64
C PRO A 81 21.11 -9.90 -3.25
N HIS A 82 21.85 -9.27 -4.17
CA HIS A 82 23.13 -9.79 -4.61
C HIS A 82 24.15 -9.67 -3.48
N LEU A 83 24.61 -10.81 -2.96
CA LEU A 83 25.72 -10.90 -2.02
C LEU A 83 26.98 -11.12 -2.86
N ASP A 84 27.70 -10.04 -3.14
CA ASP A 84 29.03 -10.10 -3.76
C ASP A 84 30.05 -10.79 -2.84
#